data_AF-A0A315AWL9-F1
#
_entry.id   AF-A0A315AWL9-F1
#
_cell.length_a   1.000
_cell.length_b   1.000
_cell.length_c   1.000
_cell.angle_alpha   90.00
_cell.angle_beta   90.00
_cell.angle_gamma   90.00
#
_symmetry.space_group_name_H-M   'P 1'
#
loop_
_entity.id
_entity.type
_entity.pdbx_description
1 polymer ?
#
loop_
_entity_poly.entity_id
_entity_poly.type
_entity_poly.pdbx_seq_one_letter_code
_entity_poly.pdbx_strand_id
1 'polypeptide(L)'
;MPHCQGYKIAGFSVNADAGATLKRQQMVERLRHVRGGDVIIAHMNKPNSDTAEVLSAGLLDLLRRGLVFVRLDEVDLVDVKETPAS
;
A
#
# COMPACT_ATOMS: atom_id res chain seq x y z
N MET A 1 28.06 -6.92 21.77
CA MET A 1 27.99 -6.44 20.37
C MET A 1 26.70 -7.00 19.76
N PRO A 2 25.57 -6.27 19.75
CA PRO A 2 24.35 -6.82 19.15
C PRO A 2 24.54 -6.89 17.64
N HIS A 3 24.11 -8.00 17.06
CA HIS A 3 24.24 -8.30 15.65
C HIS A 3 23.20 -7.47 14.92
N CYS A 4 23.63 -6.54 14.06
CA CYS A 4 22.73 -5.83 13.17
C CYS A 4 22.22 -6.83 12.14
N GLN A 5 21.11 -7.49 12.45
CA GLN A 5 20.35 -8.31 11.52
C GLN A 5 20.06 -7.42 10.31
N GLY A 6 20.53 -7.78 9.11
CA GLY A 6 20.55 -6.95 7.90
C GLY A 6 19.18 -6.61 7.30
N TYR A 7 18.25 -6.13 8.14
CA TYR A 7 16.91 -5.74 7.76
C TYR A 7 16.90 -4.33 7.15
N LYS A 8 16.09 -4.17 6.10
CA LYS A 8 15.71 -2.86 5.56
C LYS A 8 14.33 -2.50 6.12
N ILE A 9 14.14 -1.24 6.50
CA ILE A 9 12.84 -0.73 6.96
C ILE A 9 12.07 -0.24 5.75
N ALA A 10 10.81 -0.66 5.61
CA ALA A 10 9.90 -0.15 4.60
C ALA A 10 8.77 0.64 5.24
N GLY A 11 8.45 1.80 4.67
CA GLY A 11 7.24 2.56 4.97
C GLY A 11 6.10 2.20 4.01
N PHE A 12 5.00 2.95 4.09
CA PHE A 12 3.91 2.91 3.12
C PHE A 12 3.48 4.34 2.77
N SER A 13 2.95 4.55 1.56
CA SER A 13 2.37 5.82 1.13
C SER A 13 0.84 5.80 1.15
N VAL A 14 0.22 4.62 0.99
CA VAL A 14 -1.23 4.46 0.95
C VAL A 14 -1.69 3.43 1.98
N ASN A 15 -2.47 3.87 2.97
CA ASN A 15 -3.20 2.96 3.86
C ASN A 15 -4.57 2.65 3.25
N ALA A 16 -4.73 1.46 2.67
CA ALA A 16 -5.93 1.13 1.88
C ALA A 16 -7.19 0.95 2.73
N ASP A 17 -7.07 0.52 3.98
CA ASP A 17 -8.20 -0.01 4.78
C ASP A 17 -8.33 0.56 6.21
N ALA A 18 -7.33 1.34 6.64
CA ALA A 18 -7.20 1.87 7.99
C ALA A 18 -7.39 0.79 9.09
N GLY A 19 -6.79 -0.39 8.90
CA GLY A 19 -6.94 -1.50 9.86
C GLY A 19 -8.31 -2.17 9.79
N ALA A 20 -8.80 -2.40 8.57
CA ALA A 20 -10.11 -2.96 8.28
C ALA A 20 -11.27 -2.20 8.99
N THR A 21 -11.23 -0.87 8.98
CA THR A 21 -12.28 -0.01 9.55
C THR A 21 -12.95 0.89 8.52
N LEU A 22 -12.33 1.09 7.34
CA LEU A 22 -12.91 1.90 6.28
C LEU A 22 -14.10 1.20 5.61
N LYS A 23 -15.06 2.01 5.16
CA LYS A 23 -16.13 1.54 4.28
C LYS A 23 -15.59 1.30 2.86
N ARG A 24 -16.23 0.38 2.13
CA ARG A 24 -15.92 0.04 0.73
C ARG A 24 -15.66 1.25 -0.18
N GLN A 25 -16.50 2.28 -0.15
CA GLN A 25 -16.33 3.47 -1.00
C GLN A 25 -15.03 4.23 -0.70
N GLN A 26 -14.65 4.36 0.56
CA GLN A 26 -13.43 5.06 0.96
C GLN A 26 -12.18 4.27 0.54
N MET A 27 -12.24 2.95 0.63
CA MET A 27 -11.17 2.07 0.16
C MET A 27 -10.97 2.20 -1.36
N VAL A 28 -12.08 2.17 -2.13
CA VAL A 28 -12.03 2.35 -3.60
C VAL A 28 -11.41 3.69 -3.96
N GLU A 29 -11.83 4.77 -3.28
CA GLU A 29 -11.29 6.10 -3.55
C GLU A 29 -9.78 6.17 -3.27
N ARG A 30 -9.32 5.56 -2.18
CA ARG A 30 -7.88 5.48 -1.88
C ARG A 30 -7.10 4.72 -2.95
N LEU A 31 -7.62 3.59 -3.41
CA LEU A 31 -6.98 2.79 -4.47
C LEU A 31 -6.96 3.52 -5.82
N ARG A 32 -7.92 4.40 -6.09
CA ARG A 32 -7.93 5.22 -7.31
C ARG A 32 -6.75 6.19 -7.39
N HIS A 33 -6.34 6.76 -6.26
CA HIS A 33 -5.24 7.74 -6.22
C HIS A 33 -3.84 7.12 -6.28
N VAL A 34 -3.73 5.78 -6.22
CA VAL A 34 -2.45 5.06 -6.31
C VAL A 34 -1.73 5.35 -7.63
N ARG A 35 -0.42 5.54 -7.54
CA ARG A 35 0.51 5.81 -8.65
C ARG A 35 1.73 4.88 -8.57
N GLY A 36 2.52 4.86 -9.64
CA GLY A 36 3.78 4.11 -9.65
C GLY A 36 4.73 4.61 -8.56
N GLY A 37 5.32 3.67 -7.81
CA GLY A 37 6.18 3.96 -6.66
C GLY A 37 5.45 4.00 -5.31
N ASP A 38 4.12 3.95 -5.29
CA ASP A 38 3.38 3.84 -4.04
C ASP A 38 3.55 2.47 -3.38
N VAL A 39 3.62 2.49 -2.05
CA VAL A 39 3.57 1.29 -1.23
C VAL A 39 2.22 1.26 -0.50
N ILE A 40 1.40 0.26 -0.83
CA ILE A 40 0.06 0.09 -0.25
C ILE A 40 0.15 -0.85 0.95
N ILE A 41 -0.41 -0.43 2.09
CA ILE A 41 -0.61 -1.30 3.26
C ILE A 41 -2.10 -1.61 3.45
N ALA A 42 -2.43 -2.87 3.70
CA ALA A 42 -3.78 -3.36 3.96
C ALA A 42 -3.75 -4.47 5.01
N HIS A 43 -4.78 -4.56 5.84
CA HIS A 43 -4.86 -5.52 6.94
C HIS A 43 -5.91 -6.59 6.66
N MET A 44 -5.49 -7.85 6.69
CA MET A 44 -6.35 -9.03 6.48
C MET A 44 -6.67 -9.76 7.79
N ASN A 45 -6.48 -9.11 8.93
CA ASN A 45 -6.67 -9.71 10.25
C ASN A 45 -8.16 -9.79 10.70
N LYS A 46 -9.09 -9.26 9.90
CA LYS A 46 -10.54 -9.35 10.15
C LYS A 46 -11.21 -10.09 8.99
N PRO A 47 -11.59 -11.37 9.16
CA PRO A 47 -12.11 -12.20 8.06
C PRO A 47 -13.48 -11.74 7.52
N ASN A 48 -14.25 -10.99 8.33
CA ASN A 48 -15.56 -10.48 7.94
C ASN A 48 -15.53 -9.05 7.38
N SER A 49 -14.35 -8.49 7.04
CA SER A 49 -14.26 -7.16 6.45
C SER A 49 -14.35 -7.21 4.92
N ASP A 50 -14.83 -6.11 4.34
CA ASP A 50 -14.84 -5.91 2.89
C ASP A 50 -13.41 -5.74 2.30
N THR A 51 -12.36 -5.80 3.13
CA THR A 51 -10.99 -5.45 2.73
C THR A 51 -10.52 -6.31 1.57
N ALA A 52 -10.71 -7.63 1.64
CA ALA A 52 -10.24 -8.57 0.64
C ALA A 52 -10.92 -8.36 -0.72
N GLU A 53 -12.25 -8.21 -0.73
CA GLU A 53 -13.03 -8.05 -1.95
C GLU A 53 -12.70 -6.72 -2.64
N VAL A 54 -12.61 -5.64 -1.87
CA VAL A 54 -12.30 -4.31 -2.40
C VAL A 54 -10.87 -4.23 -2.89
N LEU A 55 -9.92 -4.82 -2.16
CA LEU A 55 -8.53 -4.87 -2.59
C LEU A 55 -8.39 -5.67 -3.88
N SER A 56 -9.05 -6.83 -4.00
CA SER A 56 -9.03 -7.61 -5.24
C SER A 56 -9.54 -6.80 -6.45
N ALA A 57 -10.68 -6.12 -6.30
CA ALA A 57 -11.24 -5.30 -7.38
C ALA A 57 -10.33 -4.11 -7.73
N GLY A 58 -9.76 -3.44 -6.72
CA GLY A 58 -8.86 -2.30 -6.93
C GLY A 58 -7.51 -2.69 -7.51
N LEU A 59 -6.92 -3.82 -7.11
CA LEU A 59 -5.69 -4.35 -7.70
C LEU A 59 -5.87 -4.66 -9.19
N LEU A 60 -7.00 -5.26 -9.56
CA LEU A 60 -7.34 -5.51 -10.97
C LEU A 60 -7.45 -4.20 -11.76
N ASP A 61 -8.04 -3.15 -11.19
CA ASP A 61 -8.12 -1.85 -11.85
C ASP A 61 -6.74 -1.20 -12.03
N LEU A 62 -5.86 -1.31 -11.04
CA LEU A 62 -4.48 -0.82 -11.12
C LEU A 62 -3.67 -1.56 -12.19
N LEU A 63 -3.84 -2.88 -12.30
CA LEU A 63 -3.24 -3.67 -13.38
C LEU A 63 -3.75 -3.22 -14.76
N ARG A 64 -5.06 -2.96 -14.89
CA ARG A 64 -5.64 -2.44 -16.15
C ARG A 64 -5.13 -1.04 -16.51
N ARG A 65 -4.79 -0.22 -15.51
CA ARG A 65 -4.13 1.08 -15.68
C ARG A 65 -2.65 0.97 -16.08
N GLY A 66 -2.10 -0.25 -16.16
CA GLY A 66 -0.73 -0.51 -16.56
C GLY A 66 0.29 -0.45 -15.41
N LEU A 67 -0.17 -0.45 -14.15
CA LEU A 67 0.75 -0.59 -13.01
C LEU A 67 1.23 -2.04 -12.89
N VAL A 68 2.47 -2.19 -12.41
CA VAL A 68 3.07 -3.49 -12.08
C VAL A 68 3.31 -3.53 -10.58
N PHE A 69 2.97 -4.66 -9.96
CA PHE A 69 3.26 -4.92 -8.56
C PHE A 69 4.59 -5.66 -8.45
N VAL A 70 5.48 -5.13 -7.62
CA VAL A 70 6.79 -5.68 -7.33
C VAL A 70 6.92 -5.91 -5.83
N ARG A 71 7.86 -6.76 -5.43
CA ARG A 71 8.16 -6.95 -4.01
C ARG A 71 9.05 -5.83 -3.50
N LEU A 72 8.96 -5.55 -2.20
CA LEU A 72 9.79 -4.52 -1.55
C LEU A 72 11.29 -4.86 -1.59
N ASP A 73 11.68 -6.12 -1.76
CA ASP A 73 13.08 -6.52 -1.93
C ASP A 73 13.60 -6.41 -3.37
N GLU A 74 12.72 -6.18 -4.34
CA GLU A 74 13.07 -6.03 -5.77
C GLU A 74 13.29 -4.57 -6.17
N VAL A 75 13.05 -3.63 -5.25
CA VAL A 75 13.19 -2.19 -5.48
C VAL A 75 14.03 -1.53 -4.40
N ASP A 76 14.76 -0.49 -4.78
CA ASP A 76 15.39 0.41 -3.81
C ASP A 76 14.34 1.38 -3.27
N LEU A 77 14.13 1.33 -1.95
CA LEU A 77 13.22 2.23 -1.26
C LEU A 77 13.86 3.60 -1.13
N VAL A 78 13.17 4.60 -1.65
CA VAL A 78 13.55 6.01 -1.51
C VAL A 78 12.75 6.65 -0.38
N ASP A 79 13.46 7.36 0.51
CA ASP A 79 12.82 8.20 1.52
C ASP A 79 12.25 9.44 0.82
N VAL A 80 10.92 9.48 0.68
CA VAL A 80 10.23 10.68 0.21
C VAL A 80 10.15 11.62 1.40
N LYS A 81 11.19 12.45 1.58
CA LYS A 81 11.08 13.61 2.47
C LYS A 81 9.89 14.44 2.00
N GLU A 82 8.94 14.70 2.90
CA GLU A 82 7.86 15.65 2.60
C GLU A 82 8.49 16.95 2.12
N THR A 83 8.29 17.29 0.84
CA THR A 83 8.60 18.63 0.36
C THR A 83 7.68 19.57 1.14
N PRO A 84 8.20 20.51 1.95
CA PRO A 84 7.32 21.48 2.59
C PRO A 84 6.60 22.23 1.48
N ALA A 85 5.27 22.23 1.52
CA ALA A 85 4.45 23.04 0.64
C ALA A 85 4.96 24.49 0.74
N SER A 86 5.44 25.04 -0.38
CA SER A 86 5.66 26.48 -0.54
C SER A 86 4.34 27.23 -0.50
#